data_AF-A0A7W2F8A2-F1
#
_entry.id   AF-A0A7W2F8A2-F1
#
_cell.length_a   1.000
_cell.length_b   1.000
_cell.length_c   1.000
_cell.angle_alpha   90.00
_cell.angle_beta   90.00
_cell.angle_gamma   90.00
#
_symmetry.space_group_name_H-M   'P 1'
#
loop_
_entity.id
_entity.type
_entity.pdbx_description
1 polymer ?
#
loop_
_entity_poly.entity_id
_entity_poly.type
_entity_poly.pdbx_seq_one_letter_code
_entity_poly.pdbx_strand_id
1 'polypeptide(L)'
;MSHERELVHAVLQWHTAHARRMAIGAEKRRLEKQLKAEGLSIFSPAYTQQGNAARQLTELKRKELAALRALAKACAKQRGHLDSADVIDLDGTAVLLPTTG
;
A
#
# COMPACT_ATOMS: atom_id res chain seq x y z
N MET A 1 7.83 -20.52 -4.73
CA MET A 1 7.56 -20.41 -3.28
C MET A 1 8.16 -19.18 -2.57
N SER A 2 9.30 -18.59 -3.00
CA SER A 2 9.85 -17.36 -2.35
C SER A 2 9.07 -16.10 -2.74
N HIS A 3 8.78 -15.93 -4.03
CA HIS A 3 8.15 -14.74 -4.59
C HIS A 3 6.72 -14.48 -4.09
N GLU A 4 5.94 -15.54 -3.90
CA GLU A 4 4.60 -15.45 -3.33
C GLU A 4 4.63 -14.97 -1.87
N ARG A 5 5.58 -15.47 -1.06
CA ARG A 5 5.78 -14.99 0.32
C ARG A 5 6.24 -13.53 0.35
N GLU A 6 7.13 -13.13 -0.56
CA GLU A 6 7.55 -11.73 -0.73
C GLU A 6 6.36 -10.82 -1.07
N LEU A 7 5.48 -11.27 -1.96
CA LEU A 7 4.28 -10.52 -2.36
C LEU A 7 3.27 -10.40 -1.22
N VAL A 8 2.93 -11.52 -0.56
CA VAL A 8 2.02 -11.53 0.60
C VAL A 8 2.54 -10.62 1.70
N HIS A 9 3.84 -10.70 2.00
CA HIS A 9 4.46 -9.84 3.00
C HIS A 9 4.37 -8.35 2.61
N ALA A 10 4.65 -7.99 1.36
CA ALA A 10 4.54 -6.60 0.89
C ALA A 10 3.10 -6.07 0.94
N VAL A 11 2.11 -6.91 0.61
CA VAL A 11 0.68 -6.56 0.71
C VAL A 11 0.30 -6.32 2.17
N LEU A 12 0.69 -7.21 3.09
CA LEU A 12 0.38 -7.06 4.51
C LEU A 12 1.02 -5.80 5.11
N GLN A 13 2.25 -5.49 4.72
CA GLN A 13 2.94 -4.26 5.14
C GLN A 13 2.22 -3.01 4.64
N TRP A 14 1.84 -2.98 3.37
CA TRP A 14 1.07 -1.86 2.81
C TRP A 14 -0.29 -1.72 3.49
N HIS A 15 -1.05 -2.82 3.62
CA HIS A 15 -2.37 -2.81 4.25
C HIS A 15 -2.32 -2.31 5.69
N THR A 16 -1.33 -2.76 6.47
CA THR A 16 -1.13 -2.30 7.85
C THR A 16 -0.80 -0.81 7.92
N ALA A 17 0.05 -0.31 7.02
CA ALA A 17 0.37 1.11 6.94
C ALA A 17 -0.86 1.95 6.53
N HIS A 18 -1.62 1.47 5.56
CA HIS A 18 -2.86 2.08 5.10
C HIS A 18 -3.92 2.17 6.21
N ALA A 19 -4.18 1.06 6.91
CA ALA A 19 -5.13 0.99 8.01
C ALA A 19 -4.76 1.98 9.14
N ARG A 20 -3.47 2.05 9.51
CA ARG A 20 -2.97 3.01 10.51
C ARG A 20 -3.20 4.46 10.06
N ARG A 21 -2.89 4.80 8.80
CA ARG A 21 -3.17 6.15 8.27
C ARG A 21 -4.66 6.44 8.34
N MET A 22 -5.51 5.49 7.98
CA MET A 22 -6.96 5.72 7.97
C MET A 22 -7.53 5.94 9.37
N ALA A 23 -7.05 5.21 10.38
CA ALA A 23 -7.45 5.39 11.77
C ALA A 23 -7.10 6.80 12.28
N ILE A 24 -5.84 7.25 12.11
CA ILE A 24 -5.43 8.60 12.51
C ILE A 24 -6.15 9.68 11.69
N GLY A 25 -6.44 9.40 10.42
CA GLY A 25 -7.21 10.31 9.56
C GLY A 25 -8.68 10.43 9.95
N ALA A 26 -9.28 9.37 10.48
CA ALA A 26 -10.61 9.43 11.08
C ALA A 26 -10.60 10.25 12.37
N GLU A 27 -9.59 10.05 13.23
CA GLU A 27 -9.46 10.79 14.48
C GLU A 27 -9.25 12.28 14.26
N LYS A 28 -8.39 12.68 13.32
CA LYS A 28 -8.22 14.09 12.94
C LYS A 28 -9.54 14.72 12.49
N ARG A 29 -10.33 14.00 11.67
CA ARG A 29 -11.65 14.49 11.20
C ARG A 29 -12.66 14.59 12.34
N ARG A 30 -12.59 13.70 13.34
CA ARG A 30 -13.40 13.75 14.55
C ARG A 30 -13.08 15.02 15.35
N LEU A 31 -11.79 15.27 15.59
CA LEU A 31 -11.30 16.46 16.29
C LEU A 31 -11.64 17.76 15.55
N GLU A 32 -11.53 17.79 14.22
CA GLU A 32 -11.94 18.94 13.40
C GLU A 32 -13.42 19.26 13.53
N LYS A 33 -14.28 18.24 13.54
CA LYS A 33 -15.71 18.42 13.76
C LYS A 33 -15.99 18.95 15.16
N GLN A 34 -15.30 18.42 16.17
CA GLN A 34 -15.44 18.86 17.55
C GLN A 34 -15.05 20.33 17.73
N LEU A 35 -13.86 20.71 17.24
CA LEU A 35 -13.37 22.09 17.29
C LEU A 35 -14.34 23.07 16.60
N LYS A 36 -14.90 22.66 15.45
CA LYS A 36 -15.86 23.49 14.70
C LYS A 36 -17.22 23.61 15.40
N ALA A 37 -17.70 22.54 16.03
CA ALA A 37 -19.02 22.51 16.68
C ALA A 37 -19.02 23.22 18.04
N GLU A 38 -17.97 23.02 18.83
CA GLU A 38 -17.87 23.55 20.19
C GLU A 38 -17.22 24.95 20.24
N GLY A 39 -16.75 25.48 19.11
CA GLY A 39 -16.07 26.77 19.05
C GLY A 39 -14.81 26.82 19.92
N LEU A 40 -14.17 25.65 20.11
CA LEU A 40 -13.06 25.49 21.03
C LEU A 40 -11.88 26.37 20.61
N SER A 41 -11.28 27.03 21.62
CA SER A 41 -10.09 27.86 21.45
C SER A 41 -8.89 27.06 20.96
N ILE A 42 -7.93 27.74 20.34
CA ILE A 42 -6.62 27.21 19.95
C ILE A 42 -5.80 26.68 21.15
N PHE A 43 -6.17 27.08 22.38
CA PHE A 43 -5.58 26.58 23.62
C PHE A 43 -6.26 25.30 24.15
N SER A 44 -7.32 24.82 23.48
CA SER A 44 -8.00 23.59 23.88
C SER A 44 -7.10 22.37 23.66
N PRO A 45 -7.19 21.34 24.52
CA PRO A 45 -6.48 20.08 24.31
C PRO A 45 -6.80 19.43 22.96
N ALA A 46 -8.03 19.60 22.46
CA ALA A 46 -8.47 19.11 21.16
C ALA A 46 -7.68 19.74 20.00
N TYR A 47 -7.29 21.01 20.10
CA TYR A 47 -6.48 21.69 19.08
C TYR A 47 -5.06 21.12 19.02
N THR A 48 -4.43 20.90 20.18
CA THR A 48 -3.13 20.23 20.26
C THR A 48 -3.18 18.80 19.73
N GLN A 49 -4.23 18.04 20.05
CA GLN A 49 -4.45 16.69 19.54
C GLN A 49 -4.64 16.67 18.01
N GLN A 50 -5.38 17.63 17.45
CA GLN A 50 -5.56 17.77 16.01
C GLN A 50 -4.22 18.01 15.30
N GLY A 51 -3.39 18.90 15.83
CA GLY A 51 -2.04 19.18 15.32
C GLY A 51 -1.13 17.95 15.36
N ASN A 52 -1.15 17.21 16.47
CA ASN A 52 -0.39 15.96 16.61
C ASN A 52 -0.86 14.89 15.60
N ALA A 53 -2.17 14.73 15.41
CA ALA A 53 -2.73 13.81 14.42
C ALA A 53 -2.32 14.21 12.98
N ALA A 54 -2.27 15.51 12.67
CA ALA A 54 -1.81 16.00 11.38
C ALA A 54 -0.32 15.67 11.13
N ARG A 55 0.54 15.82 12.15
CA ARG A 55 1.95 15.45 12.08
C ARG A 55 2.12 13.94 11.86
N GLN A 56 1.41 13.12 12.65
CA GLN A 56 1.43 11.66 12.51
C GLN A 56 0.96 11.19 11.12
N LEU A 57 -0.06 11.84 10.54
CA LEU A 57 -0.52 11.53 9.18
C LEU A 57 0.57 11.73 8.13
N THR A 58 1.40 12.75 8.27
CA THR A 58 2.50 13.00 7.33
C THR A 58 3.52 11.87 7.37
N GLU A 59 3.91 11.45 8.57
CA GLU A 59 4.83 10.31 8.74
C GLU A 59 4.24 8.99 8.24
N LEU A 60 2.96 8.74 8.54
CA LEU A 60 2.25 7.54 8.09
C LEU A 60 2.08 7.50 6.57
N LYS A 61 1.79 8.63 5.91
CA LYS A 61 1.75 8.72 4.45
C LYS A 61 3.09 8.35 3.82
N ARG A 62 4.21 8.80 4.39
CA ARG A 62 5.55 8.43 3.91
C ARG A 62 5.79 6.93 4.03
N LYS A 63 5.42 6.33 5.16
CA LYS A 63 5.54 4.87 5.39
C LYS A 63 4.66 4.05 4.46
N GLU A 64 3.40 4.46 4.27
CA GLU A 64 2.47 3.83 3.33
C GLU A 64 2.99 3.90 1.89
N LEU A 65 3.52 5.06 1.47
CA LEU A 65 4.08 5.22 0.13
C LEU A 65 5.33 4.36 -0.09
N ALA A 66 6.19 4.24 0.92
CA ALA A 66 7.34 3.33 0.87
C ALA A 66 6.89 1.87 0.74
N ALA A 67 5.90 1.44 1.52
CA ALA A 67 5.32 0.10 1.44
C ALA A 67 4.63 -0.15 0.08
N LEU A 68 3.93 0.84 -0.47
CA LEU A 68 3.30 0.76 -1.79
C LEU A 68 4.33 0.60 -2.91
N ARG A 69 5.46 1.30 -2.84
CA ARG A 69 6.57 1.13 -3.80
C ARG A 69 7.18 -0.26 -3.70
N ALA A 70 7.36 -0.78 -2.48
CA ALA A 70 7.86 -2.14 -2.28
C ALA A 70 6.87 -3.19 -2.85
N LEU A 71 5.57 -3.00 -2.62
CA LEU A 71 4.52 -3.82 -3.21
C LEU A 71 4.53 -3.76 -4.74
N ALA A 72 4.59 -2.57 -5.33
CA ALA A 72 4.66 -2.40 -6.78
C ALA A 72 5.88 -3.12 -7.39
N LYS A 73 7.04 -3.07 -6.72
CA LYS A 73 8.24 -3.82 -7.13
C LYS A 73 8.04 -5.33 -7.03
N ALA A 74 7.41 -5.83 -5.96
CA ALA A 74 7.09 -7.24 -5.82
C ALA A 74 6.11 -7.73 -6.90
N CYS A 75 5.07 -6.94 -7.19
CA CYS A 75 4.13 -7.22 -8.28
C CYS A 75 4.83 -7.25 -9.65
N ALA A 76 5.72 -6.28 -9.93
CA ALA A 76 6.46 -6.26 -11.19
C ALA A 76 7.39 -7.48 -11.34
N LYS A 77 8.05 -7.90 -10.26
CA LYS A 77 8.88 -9.11 -10.24
C LYS A 77 8.06 -10.37 -10.51
N GLN A 78 6.88 -10.49 -9.90
CA GLN A 78 5.97 -11.61 -10.15
C GLN A 78 5.44 -11.60 -11.59
N ARG A 79 5.11 -10.42 -12.14
CA ARG A 79 4.68 -10.28 -13.53
C ARG A 79 5.76 -10.68 -14.54
N GLY A 80 7.02 -10.28 -14.31
CA GLY A 80 8.13 -10.70 -15.18
C GLY A 80 8.34 -12.22 -15.21
N HIS A 81 7.97 -12.93 -14.13
CA HIS A 81 7.93 -14.40 -14.11
C HIS A 81 6.75 -14.99 -14.87
N LEU A 82 5.61 -14.29 -14.94
CA LEU A 82 4.44 -14.72 -15.73
C LEU A 82 4.69 -14.47 -17.22
N ASP A 83 5.25 -13.32 -17.60
CA ASP A 83 5.64 -13.03 -18.99
C ASP A 83 6.70 -14.02 -19.54
N SER A 84 7.48 -14.67 -18.65
CA SER A 84 8.42 -15.74 -19.02
C SER A 84 7.85 -17.17 -18.89
N ALA A 85 6.65 -17.32 -18.32
CA ALA A 85 5.92 -18.58 -18.20
C ALA A 85 4.72 -18.70 -19.16
N ASP A 86 4.28 -17.59 -19.78
CA ASP A 86 3.13 -17.53 -20.69
C ASP A 86 3.53 -17.56 -22.18
N VAL A 87 4.38 -18.51 -22.57
CA VAL A 87 4.25 -19.17 -23.88
C VAL A 87 4.08 -20.67 -23.63
N ILE A 88 3.00 -21.01 -22.95
CA ILE A 88 2.40 -22.33 -23.10
C ILE A 88 1.21 -22.11 -24.02
N ASP A 89 1.44 -22.36 -25.30
CA ASP A 89 0.44 -22.29 -26.35
C ASP A 89 -0.67 -23.30 -26.04
N LEU A 90 -1.82 -22.77 -25.61
CA LEU A 90 -3.00 -23.55 -25.21
C LEU A 90 -3.92 -23.83 -26.41
N ASP A 91 -3.42 -23.73 -27.64
CA ASP A 91 -4.10 -24.21 -28.85
C ASP A 91 -3.31 -25.34 -29.54
N GLY A 92 -3.30 -26.50 -28.88
CA GLY A 92 -3.71 -27.75 -29.53
C GLY A 92 -2.97 -28.29 -30.77
N THR A 93 -1.81 -27.77 -31.18
CA THR A 93 -0.98 -28.44 -32.20
C THR A 93 0.49 -28.20 -31.95
N ALA A 94 1.15 -29.20 -31.36
CA ALA A 94 2.60 -29.25 -31.24
C ALA A 94 3.23 -29.27 -32.65
N VAL A 95 3.85 -28.16 -33.05
CA VAL A 95 4.84 -28.15 -34.12
C VAL A 95 6.21 -27.90 -33.49
N LEU A 96 6.96 -28.99 -33.33
CA LEU A 96 8.39 -28.93 -33.04
C LEU A 96 9.09 -28.32 -34.26
N LEU A 97 9.58 -27.09 -34.14
CA LEU A 97 10.53 -26.55 -35.11
C LEU A 97 11.94 -27.03 -34.74
N PRO A 98 12.66 -27.72 -35.65
CA PRO A 98 14.03 -28.12 -35.41
C PRO A 98 14.93 -26.89 -35.53
N THR A 99 15.66 -26.57 -34.47
CA THR A 99 16.84 -25.71 -34.58
C THR A 99 17.99 -26.59 -35.09
N THR A 100 18.14 -26.67 -36.40
CA THR A 100 19.36 -27.17 -37.03
C THR A 100 20.43 -26.09 -37.04
N GLY A 101 21.62 -26.42 -36.51
CA GLY A 101 22.91 -25.85 -36.92
C GLY A 101 23.32 -24.55 -36.26
#